data_AF-A0A9E2URP2-F1
#
_entry.id   AF-A0A9E2URP2-F1
#
_cell.length_a   1.000
_cell.length_b   1.000
_cell.length_c   1.000
_cell.angle_alpha   90.00
_cell.angle_beta   90.00
_cell.angle_gamma   90.00
#
_symmetry.space_group_name_H-M   'P 1'
#
loop_
_entity.id
_entity.type
_entity.pdbx_description
1 polymer ?
#
loop_
_entity_poly.entity_id
_entity_poly.type
_entity_poly.pdbx_seq_one_letter_code
_entity_poly.pdbx_strand_id
1 'polypeptide(L)'
;MIPILAFIFVFGILIFVHEFGHFILAKKNGVRVEKFSFGFGPRLWGRKIGATEYLISAVPLGGYIRMAGDEPGKARKGAPWEYLSKTCGQRAQIVAFGPILNYLLAFLLFSFVFIVGAPTPTTKVGEVLADYPAGEAGIRKDDVILTVAAEKVEY
;
A
#
# COMPACT_ATOMS: atom_id res chain seq x y z
N MET A 1 11.07 7.70 -15.33
CA MET A 1 11.13 8.38 -14.02
C MET A 1 9.78 8.41 -13.29
N ILE A 2 8.68 8.80 -13.96
CA ILE A 2 7.33 8.80 -13.37
C ILE A 2 6.93 7.45 -12.71
N PRO A 3 7.16 6.28 -13.35
CA PRO A 3 6.78 5.00 -12.74
C PRO A 3 7.52 4.68 -11.44
N ILE A 4 8.79 5.08 -11.35
CA ILE A 4 9.62 4.85 -10.15
C ILE A 4 9.11 5.70 -8.99
N LEU A 5 8.82 6.98 -9.23
CA LEU A 5 8.25 7.87 -8.22
C LEU A 5 6.87 7.40 -7.76
N ALA A 6 6.01 6.98 -8.70
CA ALA A 6 4.70 6.41 -8.39
C ALA A 6 4.82 5.11 -7.56
N PHE A 7 5.76 4.22 -7.93
CA PHE A 7 6.03 3.01 -7.17
C PHE A 7 6.45 3.30 -5.73
N ILE A 8 7.42 4.20 -5.53
CA ILE A 8 7.90 4.61 -4.20
C ILE A 8 6.75 5.16 -3.36
N PHE A 9 5.91 6.01 -3.96
CA PHE A 9 4.78 6.62 -3.27
C PHE A 9 3.71 5.59 -2.86
N VAL A 10 3.25 4.76 -3.79
CA VAL A 10 2.23 3.74 -3.54
C VAL A 10 2.73 2.71 -2.53
N PHE A 11 3.95 2.23 -2.71
CA PHE A 11 4.55 1.24 -1.81
C PHE A 11 4.78 1.81 -0.40
N GLY A 12 5.19 3.09 -0.30
CA GLY A 12 5.32 3.79 0.97
C GLY A 12 3.99 3.89 1.73
N ILE A 13 2.90 4.25 1.06
CA ILE A 13 1.55 4.27 1.65
C ILE A 13 1.11 2.87 2.07
N LEU A 14 1.31 1.87 1.21
CA LEU A 14 0.88 0.50 1.46
C LEU A 14 1.56 -0.10 2.70
N ILE A 15 2.87 0.09 2.86
CA ILE A 15 3.57 -0.36 4.07
C ILE A 15 3.14 0.47 5.27
N PHE A 16 2.99 1.79 5.13
CA PHE A 16 2.57 2.63 6.25
C PHE A 16 1.22 2.21 6.84
N VAL A 17 0.23 1.94 5.98
CA VAL A 17 -1.07 1.45 6.40
C VAL A 17 -0.95 0.06 7.05
N HIS A 18 -0.11 -0.83 6.51
CA HIS A 18 0.18 -2.13 7.12
C HIS A 18 0.71 -2.01 8.56
N GLU A 19 1.75 -1.20 8.74
CA GLU A 19 2.39 -0.95 10.05
C GLU A 19 1.41 -0.27 11.02
N PHE A 20 0.55 0.61 10.50
CA PHE A 20 -0.50 1.25 11.28
C PHE A 20 -1.52 0.23 11.81
N GLY A 21 -1.85 -0.80 11.03
CA GLY A 21 -2.68 -1.92 11.49
C GLY A 21 -2.07 -2.62 12.71
N HIS A 22 -0.82 -3.07 12.60
CA HIS A 22 -0.11 -3.68 13.74
C HIS A 22 -0.08 -2.75 14.96
N PHE A 23 0.20 -1.46 14.73
CA PHE A 23 0.25 -0.44 15.78
C PHE A 23 -1.07 -0.33 16.56
N ILE A 24 -2.21 -0.25 15.86
CA ILE A 24 -3.53 -0.12 16.49
C ILE A 24 -3.80 -1.31 17.42
N LEU A 25 -3.61 -2.55 16.93
CA LEU A 25 -3.90 -3.72 17.75
C LEU A 25 -2.87 -3.94 18.86
N ALA A 26 -1.61 -3.58 18.64
CA ALA A 26 -0.60 -3.62 19.70
C ALA A 26 -1.03 -2.71 20.86
N LYS A 27 -1.39 -1.45 20.56
CA LYS A 27 -1.89 -0.50 21.57
C LYS A 27 -3.17 -1.00 22.24
N LYS A 28 -4.13 -1.51 21.48
CA LYS A 28 -5.42 -2.03 22.00
C LYS A 28 -5.23 -3.23 22.93
N ASN A 29 -4.29 -4.11 22.63
CA ASN A 29 -3.94 -5.25 23.49
C ASN A 29 -3.00 -4.87 24.65
N GLY A 30 -2.73 -3.57 24.85
CA GLY A 30 -1.87 -3.08 25.93
C GLY A 30 -0.39 -3.44 25.76
N VAL A 31 0.05 -3.69 24.52
CA VAL A 31 1.47 -3.82 24.19
C VAL A 31 2.06 -2.41 24.06
N ARG A 32 3.19 -2.19 24.72
CA ARG A 32 3.93 -0.94 24.59
C ARG A 32 4.64 -0.91 23.25
N VAL A 33 4.25 0.04 22.40
CA VAL A 33 5.00 0.37 21.18
C VAL A 33 6.01 1.46 21.53
N GLU A 34 7.29 1.17 21.38
CA GLU A 34 8.41 2.08 21.69
C GLU A 34 8.65 3.06 20.54
N LYS A 35 8.59 2.57 19.30
CA LYS A 35 8.78 3.38 18.09
C LYS A 35 7.73 3.07 17.04
N PHE A 36 7.24 4.10 16.39
CA PHE A 36 6.42 4.02 15.19
C PHE A 36 7.05 4.97 14.16
N SER A 37 7.70 4.41 13.14
CA SER A 37 8.46 5.17 12.16
C SER A 37 7.83 5.10 10.78
N PHE A 38 7.64 6.26 10.16
CA PHE A 38 7.47 6.37 8.72
C PHE A 38 8.84 6.51 8.07
N GLY A 39 9.19 5.54 7.24
CA GLY A 39 10.47 5.41 6.58
C GLY A 39 11.58 4.78 7.44
N PHE A 40 12.75 4.67 6.82
CA PHE A 40 13.96 4.07 7.38
C PHE A 40 15.13 5.06 7.41
N GLY A 41 16.19 4.69 8.14
CA GLY A 41 17.44 5.43 8.21
C GLY A 41 17.43 6.55 9.25
N PRO A 42 18.22 7.62 9.06
CA PRO A 42 18.34 8.69 10.04
C PRO A 42 17.01 9.42 10.23
N ARG A 43 16.71 9.76 11.49
CA ARG A 43 15.53 10.53 11.87
C ARG A 43 15.63 11.94 11.27
N LEU A 44 14.65 12.31 10.45
CA LEU A 44 14.46 13.69 10.01
C LEU A 44 13.67 14.47 11.04
N TRP A 45 12.58 13.88 11.52
CA TRP A 45 11.71 14.49 12.52
C TRP A 45 11.08 13.43 13.41
N GLY A 46 10.60 13.83 14.58
CA GLY A 46 9.83 12.94 15.43
C GLY A 46 9.38 13.59 16.71
N ARG A 47 8.37 13.00 17.33
CA ARG A 47 7.81 13.44 18.61
C ARG A 47 7.50 12.23 19.48
N LYS A 48 7.84 12.33 20.76
CA LYS A 48 7.46 11.31 21.75
C LYS A 48 6.11 11.69 22.37
N ILE A 49 5.14 10.78 22.29
CA ILE A 49 3.84 10.92 22.92
C ILE A 49 3.60 9.68 23.78
N GLY A 50 3.57 9.87 25.10
CA GLY A 50 3.56 8.78 26.07
C GLY A 50 4.78 7.87 25.93
N ALA A 51 4.53 6.57 25.73
CA ALA A 51 5.59 5.57 25.56
C ALA A 51 6.09 5.40 24.12
N THR A 52 5.45 6.04 23.13
CA THR A 52 5.74 5.85 21.71
C THR A 52 6.47 7.05 21.13
N GLU A 53 7.59 6.78 20.48
CA GLU A 53 8.30 7.76 19.65
C GLU A 53 7.80 7.64 18.20
N TYR A 54 7.14 8.70 17.72
CA TYR A 54 6.68 8.82 16.34
C TYR A 54 7.77 9.48 15.52
N LEU A 55 8.18 8.84 14.42
CA LEU A 55 9.37 9.20 13.66
C LEU A 55 9.02 9.37 12.17
N ILE A 56 9.66 10.34 11.53
CA ILE A 56 9.77 10.46 10.09
C ILE A 56 11.26 10.34 9.76
N SER A 57 11.62 9.36 8.95
CA SER A 57 13.00 9.03 8.61
C SER A 57 13.32 9.37 7.14
N ALA A 58 14.61 9.48 6.82
CA ALA A 58 15.05 10.02 5.53
C ALA A 58 14.63 9.21 4.30
N VAL A 59 14.47 7.90 4.45
CA VAL A 59 14.09 7.01 3.34
C VAL A 59 12.59 6.70 3.43
N PRO A 60 11.72 7.25 2.57
CA PRO A 60 10.26 7.14 2.69
C PRO A 60 9.69 5.80 2.19
N LEU A 61 10.51 4.74 2.16
CA LEU A 61 10.13 3.42 1.64
C LEU A 61 9.40 2.58 2.69
N GLY A 62 8.29 3.08 3.23
CA GLY A 62 7.44 2.34 4.16
C GLY A 62 7.60 2.76 5.61
N GLY A 63 7.86 1.84 6.53
CA GLY A 63 7.93 2.13 7.97
C GLY A 63 8.18 0.89 8.81
N TYR A 64 8.28 1.08 10.12
CA TYR A 64 8.35 -0.04 11.06
C TYR A 64 7.79 0.33 12.42
N ILE A 65 7.29 -0.68 13.13
CA ILE A 65 6.96 -0.59 14.55
C ILE A 65 7.97 -1.34 15.41
N ARG A 66 8.29 -0.82 16.59
CA ARG A 66 9.09 -1.51 17.60
C ARG A 66 8.23 -1.78 18.82
N MET A 67 7.89 -3.04 19.03
CA MET A 67 7.12 -3.47 20.20
C MET A 67 8.05 -3.89 21.33
N ALA A 68 7.68 -3.52 22.56
CA ALA A 68 8.39 -3.95 23.75
C ALA A 68 8.45 -5.49 23.83
N GLY A 69 9.63 -6.04 24.08
CA GLY A 69 9.83 -7.48 24.24
C GLY A 69 9.83 -8.30 22.95
N ASP A 70 9.81 -7.66 21.77
CA ASP A 70 9.89 -8.33 20.46
C ASP A 70 11.33 -8.34 19.88
N GLU A 71 12.32 -7.89 20.67
CA GLU A 71 13.71 -7.82 20.22
C GLU A 71 14.45 -9.16 20.43
N PRO A 72 15.04 -9.72 19.36
CA PRO A 72 15.93 -10.88 19.49
C PRO A 72 17.13 -10.56 20.39
N GLY A 73 17.41 -11.42 21.37
CA GLY A 73 18.60 -11.32 22.22
C GLY A 73 18.50 -10.35 23.41
N LYS A 74 17.40 -9.59 23.58
CA LYS A 74 17.16 -8.85 24.83
C LYS A 74 16.53 -9.75 25.88
N ALA A 75 17.02 -9.64 27.12
CA ALA A 75 16.43 -10.30 28.28
C ALA A 75 14.97 -9.84 28.46
N ARG A 76 14.06 -10.81 28.49
CA ARG A 76 12.62 -10.58 28.67
C ARG A 76 12.38 -10.13 30.11
N LYS A 77 11.58 -9.07 30.30
CA LYS A 77 11.18 -8.65 31.65
C LYS A 77 9.91 -9.34 32.11
N GLY A 78 9.20 -10.03 31.20
CA GLY A 78 7.94 -10.71 31.50
C GLY A 78 6.83 -9.71 31.87
N ALA A 79 7.01 -8.43 31.56
CA ALA A 79 6.08 -7.41 31.96
C ALA A 79 4.78 -7.54 31.15
N PRO A 80 3.61 -7.19 31.73
CA PRO A 80 2.33 -7.32 31.03
C PRO A 80 2.22 -6.51 29.74
N TRP A 81 3.06 -5.50 29.56
CA TRP A 81 3.11 -4.63 28.38
C TRP A 81 4.10 -5.10 27.29
N GLU A 82 4.81 -6.21 27.52
CA GLU A 82 5.64 -6.84 26.49
C GLU A 82 4.78 -7.68 25.54
N TYR A 83 5.14 -7.67 24.26
CA TYR A 83 4.49 -8.42 23.19
C TYR A 83 4.50 -9.93 23.46
N LEU A 84 5.64 -10.47 23.89
CA LEU A 84 5.78 -11.90 24.17
C LEU A 84 5.06 -12.37 25.44
N SER A 85 4.65 -11.45 26.30
CA SER A 85 3.81 -11.75 27.48
C SER A 85 2.32 -11.88 27.16
N LYS A 86 1.92 -11.57 25.91
CA LYS A 86 0.52 -11.69 25.46
C LYS A 86 0.18 -13.11 25.06
N THR A 87 -1.11 -13.44 25.10
CA THR A 87 -1.60 -14.75 24.68
C THR A 87 -1.34 -14.98 23.19
N CYS A 88 -1.32 -16.24 22.76
CA CYS A 88 -1.12 -16.58 21.35
C CYS A 88 -2.15 -15.88 20.45
N GLY A 89 -3.42 -15.86 20.85
CA GLY A 89 -4.49 -15.19 20.11
C GLY A 89 -4.29 -13.67 19.99
N GLN A 90 -3.86 -12.99 21.06
CA GLN A 90 -3.57 -11.55 21.02
C GLN A 90 -2.41 -11.24 20.07
N ARG A 91 -1.35 -12.05 20.09
CA ARG A 91 -0.21 -11.89 19.17
C ARG A 91 -0.62 -12.15 17.73
N ALA A 92 -1.37 -13.22 17.49
CA ALA A 92 -1.89 -13.56 16.17
C ALA A 92 -2.78 -12.43 15.61
N GLN A 93 -3.65 -11.83 16.43
CA GLN A 93 -4.44 -10.68 16.03
C GLN A 93 -3.58 -9.48 15.65
N ILE A 94 -2.56 -9.14 16.46
CA ILE A 94 -1.64 -8.02 16.16
C ILE A 94 -0.97 -8.23 14.80
N VAL A 95 -0.43 -9.43 14.55
CA VAL A 95 0.25 -9.75 13.28
C VAL A 95 -0.73 -9.84 12.11
N ALA A 96 -1.95 -10.34 12.30
CA ALA A 96 -2.91 -10.45 11.20
C ALA A 96 -3.50 -9.10 10.79
N PHE A 97 -3.59 -8.12 11.70
CA PHE A 97 -4.32 -6.89 11.44
C PHE A 97 -3.62 -5.95 10.45
N GLY A 98 -2.29 -5.99 10.35
CA GLY A 98 -1.55 -5.26 9.30
C GLY A 98 -2.00 -5.66 7.89
N PRO A 99 -1.91 -6.94 7.51
CA PRO A 99 -2.46 -7.45 6.26
C PRO A 99 -3.95 -7.14 6.06
N ILE A 100 -4.78 -7.32 7.09
CA ILE A 100 -6.23 -7.04 7.01
C ILE A 100 -6.48 -5.58 6.64
N LEU A 101 -5.72 -4.64 7.22
CA LEU A 101 -5.88 -3.23 6.91
C LEU A 101 -5.47 -2.90 5.46
N ASN A 102 -4.49 -3.62 4.91
CA ASN A 102 -4.15 -3.52 3.49
C ASN A 102 -5.24 -4.09 2.57
N TYR A 103 -5.87 -5.20 2.94
CA TYR A 103 -7.03 -5.71 2.19
C TYR A 103 -8.20 -4.72 2.22
N LEU A 104 -8.45 -4.08 3.37
CA LEU A 104 -9.45 -3.02 3.47
C LEU A 104 -9.07 -1.80 2.61
N LEU A 105 -7.81 -1.37 2.65
CA LEU A 105 -7.33 -0.29 1.79
C LEU A 105 -7.51 -0.64 0.31
N ALA A 106 -7.13 -1.85 -0.10
CA ALA A 106 -7.31 -2.32 -1.47
C ALA A 106 -8.78 -2.30 -1.86
N PHE A 107 -9.67 -2.83 -1.02
CA PHE A 107 -11.12 -2.79 -1.24
C PHE A 107 -11.61 -1.36 -1.48
N LEU A 108 -11.24 -0.40 -0.62
CA LEU A 108 -11.64 1.01 -0.76
C LEU A 108 -11.09 1.65 -2.04
N LEU A 109 -9.81 1.39 -2.37
CA LEU A 109 -9.18 1.91 -3.58
C LEU A 109 -9.84 1.35 -4.84
N PHE A 110 -10.09 0.04 -4.90
CA PHE A 110 -10.78 -0.59 -6.02
C PHE A 110 -12.22 -0.10 -6.14
N SER A 111 -12.97 -0.03 -5.03
CA SER A 111 -14.32 0.55 -5.04
C SER A 111 -14.34 1.96 -5.61
N PHE A 112 -13.38 2.80 -5.20
CA PHE A 112 -13.25 4.16 -5.74
C PHE A 112 -12.97 4.16 -7.24
N VAL A 113 -12.04 3.32 -7.71
CA VAL A 113 -11.75 3.17 -9.15
C VAL A 113 -12.98 2.72 -9.94
N PHE A 114 -13.76 1.77 -9.42
CA PHE A 114 -14.99 1.30 -10.06
C PHE A 114 -16.10 2.37 -10.07
N ILE A 115 -16.15 3.25 -9.07
CA ILE A 115 -17.09 4.39 -9.03
C ILE A 115 -16.71 5.45 -10.06
N VAL A 116 -15.42 5.80 -10.16
CA VAL A 116 -14.93 6.80 -11.12
C VAL A 116 -15.00 6.27 -12.56
N GLY A 117 -14.92 4.95 -12.72
CA GLY A 117 -14.78 4.29 -14.01
C GLY A 117 -13.32 4.23 -14.44
N ALA A 118 -12.93 3.11 -15.01
CA ALA A 118 -11.62 2.92 -15.64
C ALA A 118 -11.81 2.81 -17.16
N PRO A 119 -10.80 3.20 -17.97
CA PRO A 119 -10.82 2.95 -19.41
C PRO A 119 -11.00 1.46 -19.64
N THR A 120 -12.17 1.06 -20.10
CA THR A 120 -12.39 -0.30 -20.58
C THR A 120 -11.76 -0.40 -21.95
N PRO A 121 -11.01 -1.47 -22.23
CA PRO A 121 -10.55 -1.67 -23.59
C PRO A 121 -11.78 -1.83 -24.49
N THR A 122 -11.65 -1.36 -25.72
CA THR A 122 -12.76 -1.13 -26.64
C THR A 122 -12.25 -1.29 -28.06
N THR A 123 -13.15 -1.53 -29.01
CA THR A 123 -12.82 -1.51 -30.45
C THR A 123 -12.71 -0.08 -31.00
N LYS A 124 -12.86 0.95 -30.15
CA LYS A 124 -12.61 2.34 -30.54
C LYS A 124 -11.13 2.60 -30.75
N VAL A 125 -10.81 3.16 -31.90
CA VAL A 125 -9.46 3.62 -32.23
C VAL A 125 -9.10 4.81 -31.33
N GLY A 126 -7.95 4.71 -30.67
CA GLY A 126 -7.38 5.79 -29.88
C GLY A 126 -6.77 6.89 -30.76
N GLU A 127 -5.56 7.32 -30.43
CA GLU A 127 -4.83 8.27 -31.29
C GLU A 127 -4.30 7.58 -32.55
N VAL A 128 -4.45 8.25 -33.70
CA VAL A 128 -3.93 7.81 -35.00
C VAL A 128 -2.81 8.76 -35.42
N LEU A 129 -1.63 8.22 -35.72
CA LEU A 129 -0.52 8.99 -36.26
C LEU A 129 -0.72 9.19 -37.76
N ALA A 130 -0.66 10.44 -38.22
CA ALA A 130 -0.98 10.81 -39.60
C ALA A 130 -0.04 10.16 -40.64
N ASP A 131 1.24 9.99 -40.31
CA ASP A 131 2.28 9.50 -41.24
C ASP A 131 2.40 7.96 -41.25
N TYR A 132 1.37 7.24 -40.79
CA TYR A 132 1.36 5.79 -40.65
C TYR A 132 0.24 5.15 -41.47
N PRO A 133 0.33 3.85 -41.81
CA PRO A 133 -0.64 3.17 -42.67
C PRO A 133 -2.11 3.31 -42.23
N ALA A 134 -2.37 3.41 -40.92
CA ALA A 134 -3.71 3.64 -40.40
C ALA A 134 -4.26 5.03 -40.77
N GLY A 135 -3.42 6.08 -40.69
CA GLY A 135 -3.77 7.43 -41.11
C GLY A 135 -3.97 7.53 -42.63
N GLU A 136 -3.09 6.90 -43.41
CA GLU A 136 -3.20 6.82 -44.87
C GLU A 136 -4.46 6.06 -45.33
N ALA A 137 -4.84 5.01 -44.61
CA ALA A 137 -6.08 4.26 -44.83
C ALA A 137 -7.35 5.04 -44.43
N GLY A 138 -7.20 6.24 -43.86
CA GLY A 138 -8.30 7.11 -43.47
C GLY A 138 -8.96 6.76 -42.13
N ILE A 139 -8.33 5.90 -41.32
CA ILE A 139 -8.79 5.57 -39.96
C ILE A 139 -8.65 6.81 -39.09
N ARG A 140 -9.68 7.10 -38.29
CA ARG A 140 -9.74 8.27 -37.41
C ARG A 140 -9.89 7.87 -35.95
N LYS A 141 -9.51 8.80 -35.08
CA LYS A 141 -9.81 8.71 -33.65
C LYS A 141 -11.32 8.51 -33.45
N ASP A 142 -11.65 7.63 -32.51
CA ASP A 142 -13.02 7.21 -32.16
C ASP A 142 -13.74 6.33 -33.18
N ASP A 143 -13.11 5.93 -34.30
CA ASP A 143 -13.64 4.91 -35.21
C ASP A 143 -13.84 3.57 -34.47
N VAL A 144 -14.92 2.85 -34.79
CA VAL A 144 -15.24 1.56 -34.16
C VAL A 144 -14.89 0.41 -35.13
N ILE A 145 -13.94 -0.43 -34.76
CA ILE A 145 -13.57 -1.63 -35.54
C ILE A 145 -14.63 -2.71 -35.32
N LEU A 146 -15.35 -3.08 -36.38
CA LEU A 146 -16.37 -4.14 -36.34
C LEU A 146 -15.79 -5.51 -36.70
N THR A 147 -14.87 -5.56 -37.65
CA THR A 147 -14.28 -6.79 -38.17
C THR A 147 -12.79 -6.61 -38.50
N VAL A 148 -12.02 -7.68 -38.36
CA VAL A 148 -10.62 -7.79 -38.80
C VAL A 148 -10.48 -9.10 -39.56
N ALA A 149 -9.98 -9.05 -40.80
CA ALA A 149 -9.84 -10.23 -41.66
C ALA A 149 -11.12 -11.09 -41.78
N ALA A 150 -12.29 -10.42 -41.88
CA ALA A 150 -13.62 -11.01 -41.92
C ALA A 150 -14.10 -11.70 -40.62
N GLU A 151 -13.30 -11.69 -39.55
CA GLU A 151 -13.75 -12.10 -38.22
C GLU A 151 -14.27 -10.91 -37.44
N LYS A 152 -15.38 -11.12 -36.72
CA LYS A 152 -15.99 -10.09 -35.88
C LYS A 152 -15.13 -9.87 -34.64
N VAL A 153 -14.82 -8.61 -34.35
CA VAL A 153 -14.10 -8.24 -33.13
C VAL A 153 -15.13 -8.03 -32.03
N GLU A 154 -15.06 -8.83 -30.96
CA GLU A 154 -15.92 -8.68 -29.79
C GLU A 154 -15.08 -8.15 -28.61
N TYR A 155 -15.57 -7.09 -27.97
CA TYR A 155 -14.98 -6.46 -26.79
C TYR A 155 -16.06 -5.95 -25.85
#